data_AF-A0A812W5V8-F1
#
_entry.id   AF-A0A812W5V8-F1
#
_cell.length_a   1.000
_cell.length_b   1.000
_cell.length_c   1.000
_cell.angle_alpha   90.00
_cell.angle_beta   90.00
_cell.angle_gamma   90.00
#
_symmetry.space_group_name_H-M   'P 1'
#
loop_
_entity.id
_entity.type
_entity.pdbx_description
1 polymer ?
#
loop_
_entity_poly.entity_id
_entity_poly.type
_entity_poly.pdbx_seq_one_letter_code
_entity_poly.pdbx_strand_id
1 'polypeptide(L)'
;MAWRGRCNIKRIQWPRGRAMLPLPDEPYVVEVPRNWNTRMRRSLEHDVLLGTMGNVTCTPSQAGSKRIGTFEMTLAQYLQEWLPKPISKNAEDNRYVFGEFGENWAPLRESYNLPPCQVCTQAAAAITIGLGGSFSGAPWHFHNAAFVEVFHGSKHFVFLPPGDPAIEEIETDMQFNASMSQYHWHLERRPEMEASGQLQNLQECLIQSGELLYFPDGWHHGVVNFGKYTAFVSSFINRDLLKQEAAPKSGKEGQGDGRCRRKSWQKRFGIVHHVSARGVHVLEPHVLYSMPLRCAVWAGTQRGRGPSCSRSKRGFCGFGERVPWQVGVLCIAAAVPEDVALLLDL
;
A
#
# COMPACT_ATOMS: atom_id res chain seq x y z
N MET A 1 -15.90 23.24 4.22
CA MET A 1 -14.57 22.60 4.15
C MET A 1 -13.86 23.16 2.92
N ALA A 2 -12.92 24.09 3.10
CA ALA A 2 -12.31 24.82 1.98
C ALA A 2 -11.51 23.92 1.02
N TRP A 3 -10.89 22.86 1.53
CA TRP A 3 -10.08 21.94 0.74
C TRP A 3 -10.90 21.04 -0.20
N ARG A 4 -12.17 20.75 0.12
CA ARG A 4 -13.01 19.81 -0.65
C ARG A 4 -13.12 20.15 -2.14
N GLY A 5 -13.11 21.45 -2.47
CA GLY A 5 -13.25 21.93 -3.85
C GLY A 5 -11.92 22.23 -4.55
N ARG A 6 -10.78 22.03 -3.89
CA ARG A 6 -9.47 22.28 -4.48
C ARG A 6 -9.14 21.15 -5.46
N CYS A 7 -8.59 21.51 -6.61
CA CYS A 7 -8.06 20.55 -7.55
C CYS A 7 -6.90 21.17 -8.32
N ASN A 8 -5.70 20.62 -8.17
CA ASN A 8 -4.50 20.99 -8.92
C ASN A 8 -3.90 19.80 -9.70
N ILE A 9 -4.53 18.63 -9.64
CA ILE A 9 -4.18 17.48 -10.48
C ILE A 9 -4.58 17.76 -11.94
N LYS A 10 -3.68 17.48 -12.87
CA LYS A 10 -3.90 17.68 -14.31
C LYS A 10 -5.07 16.84 -14.80
N ARG A 11 -5.92 17.45 -15.63
CA ARG A 11 -7.00 16.76 -16.35
C ARG A 11 -6.60 16.52 -17.80
N ILE A 12 -6.77 15.29 -18.28
CA ILE A 12 -6.50 14.91 -19.67
C ILE A 12 -7.77 14.43 -20.37
N GLN A 13 -7.71 14.33 -21.69
CA GLN A 13 -8.81 13.83 -22.51
C GLN A 13 -8.74 12.31 -22.63
N TRP A 14 -9.91 11.66 -22.68
CA TRP A 14 -10.00 10.23 -22.94
C TRP A 14 -9.41 9.90 -24.32
N PRO A 15 -8.57 8.85 -24.45
CA PRO A 15 -7.94 8.51 -25.71
C PRO A 15 -8.97 8.14 -26.79
N ARG A 16 -8.72 8.55 -28.03
CA ARG A 16 -9.57 8.21 -29.19
C ARG A 16 -9.08 6.94 -29.88
N GLY A 17 -10.01 6.18 -30.46
CA GLY A 17 -9.69 5.00 -31.26
C GLY A 17 -9.00 3.91 -30.44
N ARG A 18 -7.82 3.47 -30.87
CA ARG A 18 -7.01 2.43 -30.20
C ARG A 18 -5.91 3.00 -29.30
N ALA A 19 -5.88 4.31 -29.08
CA ALA A 19 -4.89 4.92 -28.20
C ALA A 19 -5.11 4.46 -26.75
N MET A 20 -4.01 4.33 -26.02
CA MET A 20 -4.00 3.93 -24.62
C MET A 20 -3.81 5.16 -23.71
N LEU A 21 -4.33 5.06 -22.50
CA LEU A 21 -4.06 5.98 -21.41
C LEU A 21 -2.57 5.92 -21.03
N PRO A 22 -1.91 7.08 -20.87
CA PRO A 22 -0.50 7.13 -20.53
C PRO A 22 -0.28 6.72 -19.07
N LEU A 23 0.94 6.26 -18.77
CA LEU A 23 1.41 5.91 -17.43
C LEU A 23 2.60 6.80 -17.02
N PRO A 24 2.39 8.13 -16.89
CA PRO A 24 3.44 9.08 -16.51
C PRO A 24 3.85 8.91 -15.05
N ASP A 25 4.82 9.72 -14.62
CA ASP A 25 5.31 9.77 -13.23
C ASP A 25 4.57 10.82 -12.37
N GLU A 26 3.43 11.33 -12.86
CA GLU A 26 2.55 12.26 -12.13
C GLU A 26 1.08 11.81 -12.19
N PRO A 27 0.27 12.12 -11.16
CA PRO A 27 -1.17 11.90 -11.18
C PRO A 27 -1.91 12.67 -12.28
N TYR A 28 -2.99 12.09 -12.78
CA TYR A 28 -3.93 12.80 -13.65
C TYR A 28 -5.36 12.28 -13.49
N VAL A 29 -6.32 13.10 -13.87
CA VAL A 29 -7.74 12.75 -13.96
C VAL A 29 -8.21 12.76 -15.41
N VAL A 30 -9.08 11.83 -15.77
CA VAL A 30 -9.72 11.78 -17.09
C VAL A 30 -11.22 11.53 -16.94
N GLU A 31 -12.03 12.22 -17.73
CA GLU A 31 -13.46 11.92 -17.85
C GLU A 31 -13.65 10.68 -18.73
N VAL A 32 -14.41 9.70 -18.26
CA VAL A 32 -14.66 8.46 -19.01
C VAL A 32 -15.87 8.62 -19.94
N PRO A 33 -15.90 7.92 -21.09
CA PRO A 33 -17.08 7.92 -21.97
C PRO A 33 -18.34 7.49 -21.23
N ARG A 34 -19.50 8.07 -21.58
CA ARG A 34 -20.78 7.74 -20.90
C ARG A 34 -21.15 6.26 -20.95
N ASN A 35 -20.75 5.56 -22.03
CA ASN A 35 -20.96 4.13 -22.22
C ASN A 35 -19.86 3.25 -21.58
N TRP A 36 -18.84 3.84 -20.97
CA TRP A 36 -17.80 3.12 -20.24
C TRP A 36 -18.36 2.53 -18.94
N ASN A 37 -18.01 1.27 -18.66
CA ASN A 37 -18.35 0.53 -17.44
C ASN A 37 -19.83 0.67 -16.98
N THR A 38 -20.78 0.79 -17.91
CA THR A 38 -22.20 1.00 -17.60
C THR A 38 -22.81 -0.15 -16.80
N ARG A 39 -22.41 -1.39 -17.10
CA ARG A 39 -22.81 -2.58 -16.32
C ARG A 39 -22.31 -2.47 -14.87
N MET A 40 -21.04 -2.13 -14.68
CA MET A 40 -20.46 -1.95 -13.35
C MET A 40 -21.16 -0.83 -12.58
N ARG A 41 -21.40 0.33 -13.23
CA ARG A 41 -22.12 1.46 -12.64
C ARG A 41 -23.46 1.03 -12.06
N ARG A 42 -24.25 0.27 -12.82
CA ARG A 42 -25.55 -0.26 -12.36
C ARG A 42 -25.40 -1.29 -11.25
N SER A 43 -24.46 -2.22 -11.39
CA SER A 43 -24.22 -3.27 -10.38
C SER A 43 -23.77 -2.71 -9.03
N LEU A 44 -23.11 -1.54 -9.03
CA LEU A 44 -22.72 -0.82 -7.82
C LEU A 44 -23.74 0.22 -7.36
N GLU A 45 -24.95 0.26 -7.91
CA GLU A 45 -26.04 1.05 -7.29
C GLU A 45 -26.40 0.43 -5.94
N HIS A 46 -26.64 1.26 -4.92
CA HIS A 46 -26.86 0.81 -3.54
C HIS A 46 -27.92 -0.30 -3.44
N ASP A 47 -29.11 -0.09 -3.98
CA ASP A 47 -30.23 -1.02 -3.85
C ASP A 47 -30.04 -2.28 -4.72
N VAL A 48 -29.40 -2.13 -5.87
CA VAL A 48 -29.03 -3.27 -6.74
C VAL A 48 -28.01 -4.15 -6.03
N LEU A 49 -26.97 -3.55 -5.46
CA LEU A 49 -25.92 -4.27 -4.75
C LEU A 49 -26.46 -4.95 -3.49
N LEU A 50 -27.31 -4.26 -2.72
CA LEU A 50 -27.98 -4.83 -1.56
C LEU A 50 -28.86 -6.03 -1.94
N GLY A 51 -29.66 -5.90 -3.01
CA GLY A 51 -30.55 -6.97 -3.46
C GLY A 51 -29.84 -8.17 -4.07
N THR A 52 -28.70 -7.96 -4.73
CA THR A 52 -27.97 -9.03 -5.45
C THR A 52 -26.87 -9.67 -4.62
N MET A 53 -26.22 -8.91 -3.73
CA MET A 53 -25.05 -9.34 -2.96
C MET A 53 -25.20 -9.12 -1.46
N GLY A 54 -26.36 -8.72 -0.94
CA GLY A 54 -26.56 -8.43 0.48
C GLY A 54 -26.15 -9.57 1.42
N ASN A 55 -26.41 -10.83 1.03
CA ASN A 55 -26.02 -12.01 1.82
C ASN A 55 -24.55 -12.43 1.65
N VAL A 56 -23.83 -11.80 0.72
CA VAL A 56 -22.42 -12.11 0.48
C VAL A 56 -21.57 -11.50 1.59
N THR A 57 -20.65 -12.30 2.12
CA THR A 57 -19.68 -11.85 3.12
C THR A 57 -18.72 -10.79 2.55
N CYS A 58 -18.40 -9.79 3.36
CA CYS A 58 -17.30 -8.87 3.17
C CYS A 58 -16.44 -8.78 4.43
N THR A 59 -15.19 -8.33 4.27
CA THR A 59 -14.28 -8.09 5.39
C THR A 59 -13.83 -6.64 5.39
N PRO A 60 -14.68 -5.68 5.81
CA PRO A 60 -14.34 -4.26 5.77
C PRO A 60 -13.00 -4.01 6.46
N SER A 61 -12.12 -3.26 5.80
CA SER A 61 -10.83 -2.93 6.37
C SER A 61 -11.02 -1.89 7.48
N GLN A 62 -10.24 -2.02 8.56
CA GLN A 62 -9.98 -0.88 9.43
C GLN A 62 -9.27 0.19 8.59
N ALA A 63 -9.66 1.44 8.79
CA ALA A 63 -9.02 2.54 8.07
C ALA A 63 -7.65 2.89 8.67
N GLY A 64 -7.32 2.48 9.90
CA GLY A 64 -6.04 2.76 10.55
C GLY A 64 -4.83 1.99 10.01
N SER A 65 -3.64 2.34 10.52
CA SER A 65 -2.36 1.71 10.17
C SER A 65 -2.15 0.35 10.85
N LYS A 66 -2.88 0.08 11.95
CA LYS A 66 -2.88 -1.19 12.67
C LYS A 66 -4.09 -2.03 12.29
N ARG A 67 -3.87 -3.28 11.88
CA ARG A 67 -4.94 -4.27 11.67
C ARG A 67 -5.08 -5.15 12.90
N ILE A 68 -6.10 -4.89 13.72
CA ILE A 68 -6.48 -5.73 14.85
C ILE A 68 -7.62 -6.64 14.40
N GLY A 69 -7.26 -7.77 13.78
CA GLY A 69 -8.20 -8.80 13.36
C GLY A 69 -8.88 -8.59 12.00
N THR A 70 -9.71 -9.56 11.62
CA THR A 70 -10.58 -9.50 10.44
C THR A 70 -12.02 -9.45 10.91
N PHE A 71 -12.78 -8.44 10.48
CA PHE A 71 -14.18 -8.29 10.84
C PHE A 71 -15.02 -8.79 9.68
N GLU A 72 -15.52 -10.02 9.81
CA GLU A 72 -16.38 -10.61 8.82
C GLU A 72 -17.85 -10.21 9.08
N MET A 73 -18.55 -9.74 8.06
CA MET A 73 -19.98 -9.45 8.11
C MET A 73 -20.62 -9.64 6.73
N THR A 74 -21.94 -9.68 6.66
CA THR A 74 -22.64 -9.63 5.37
C THR A 74 -22.58 -8.23 4.77
N LEU A 75 -22.67 -8.14 3.45
CA LEU A 75 -22.72 -6.86 2.76
C LEU A 75 -23.96 -6.05 3.16
N ALA A 76 -25.09 -6.71 3.45
CA ALA A 76 -26.28 -6.07 3.97
C ALA A 76 -26.02 -5.39 5.32
N GLN A 77 -25.40 -6.11 6.27
CA GLN A 77 -25.00 -5.53 7.56
C GLN A 77 -24.07 -4.33 7.36
N TYR A 78 -23.10 -4.43 6.44
CA TYR A 78 -22.22 -3.30 6.15
C TYR A 78 -23.01 -2.09 5.62
N LEU A 79 -23.81 -2.27 4.56
CA LEU A 79 -24.53 -1.18 3.90
C LEU A 79 -25.58 -0.52 4.80
N GLN A 80 -26.26 -1.31 5.63
CA GLN A 80 -27.38 -0.82 6.43
C GLN A 80 -26.95 -0.31 7.81
N GLU A 81 -25.93 -0.92 8.43
CA GLU A 81 -25.57 -0.63 9.82
C GLU A 81 -24.24 0.11 9.97
N TRP A 82 -23.24 -0.18 9.12
CA TRP A 82 -21.88 0.37 9.27
C TRP A 82 -21.63 1.59 8.38
N LEU A 83 -22.01 1.51 7.11
CA LEU A 83 -21.85 2.59 6.14
C LEU A 83 -22.45 3.93 6.63
N PRO A 84 -23.62 3.96 7.30
CA PRO A 84 -24.21 5.23 7.75
C PRO A 84 -23.57 5.80 9.02
N LYS A 85 -22.69 5.06 9.71
CA LYS A 85 -22.12 5.52 10.99
C LYS A 85 -21.27 6.77 10.78
N PRO A 86 -21.31 7.73 11.73
CA PRO A 86 -20.39 8.86 11.74
C PRO A 86 -18.93 8.38 11.80
N ILE A 87 -18.04 9.13 11.15
CA ILE A 87 -16.61 8.83 11.16
C ILE A 87 -16.00 9.16 12.54
N SER A 88 -15.26 8.22 13.11
CA SER A 88 -14.44 8.42 14.31
C SER A 88 -13.14 9.14 13.96
N LYS A 89 -12.61 9.90 14.92
CA LYS A 89 -11.24 10.43 14.84
C LYS A 89 -10.22 9.30 14.75
N ASN A 90 -10.42 8.24 15.53
CA ASN A 90 -9.63 7.03 15.45
C ASN A 90 -10.07 6.19 14.23
N ALA A 91 -9.20 6.08 13.24
CA ALA A 91 -9.37 5.29 12.03
C ALA A 91 -9.47 3.78 12.29
N GLU A 92 -9.02 3.29 13.44
CA GLU A 92 -9.21 1.89 13.83
C GLU A 92 -10.67 1.57 14.19
N ASP A 93 -11.49 2.56 14.51
CA ASP A 93 -12.93 2.42 14.74
C ASP A 93 -13.74 2.49 13.45
N ASN A 94 -13.14 3.09 12.42
CA ASN A 94 -13.77 3.26 11.12
C ASN A 94 -13.69 1.96 10.32
N ARG A 95 -14.74 1.70 9.54
CA ARG A 95 -14.82 0.54 8.64
C ARG A 95 -15.22 1.01 7.26
N TYR A 96 -14.51 0.51 6.27
CA TYR A 96 -14.80 0.80 4.87
C TYR A 96 -14.46 -0.45 4.05
N VAL A 97 -15.33 -0.80 3.11
CA VAL A 97 -15.17 -2.00 2.29
C VAL A 97 -14.13 -1.69 1.23
N PHE A 98 -12.97 -2.34 1.33
CA PHE A 98 -11.92 -2.33 0.30
C PHE A 98 -11.01 -3.53 0.39
N GLY A 99 -10.74 -4.11 -0.76
CA GLY A 99 -9.88 -5.26 -0.91
C GLY A 99 -10.48 -6.28 -1.87
N GLU A 100 -9.88 -7.46 -1.88
CA GLU A 100 -10.37 -8.62 -2.60
C GLU A 100 -11.12 -9.53 -1.62
N PHE A 101 -12.43 -9.64 -1.79
CA PHE A 101 -13.31 -10.42 -0.91
C PHE A 101 -13.65 -11.78 -1.53
N GLY A 102 -12.63 -12.63 -1.67
CA GLY A 102 -12.80 -14.01 -2.13
C GLY A 102 -13.55 -14.18 -3.45
N GLU A 103 -13.96 -15.42 -3.73
CA GLU A 103 -14.60 -15.79 -5.00
C GLU A 103 -16.02 -15.23 -5.16
N ASN A 104 -16.72 -14.96 -4.06
CA ASN A 104 -18.10 -14.44 -4.12
C ASN A 104 -18.18 -13.03 -4.72
N TRP A 105 -17.06 -12.29 -4.75
CA TRP A 105 -16.97 -10.98 -5.39
C TRP A 105 -16.37 -11.05 -6.80
N ALA A 106 -15.96 -12.23 -7.28
CA ALA A 106 -15.42 -12.41 -8.62
C ALA A 106 -16.37 -11.90 -9.72
N PRO A 107 -17.70 -12.13 -9.67
CA PRO A 107 -18.59 -11.64 -10.72
C PRO A 107 -18.57 -10.11 -10.89
N LEU A 108 -18.38 -9.35 -9.80
CA LEU A 108 -18.18 -7.90 -9.90
C LEU A 108 -16.80 -7.60 -10.49
N ARG A 109 -15.72 -8.14 -9.91
CA ARG A 109 -14.33 -7.87 -10.35
C ARG A 109 -14.13 -8.17 -11.84
N GLU A 110 -14.62 -9.32 -12.30
CA GLU A 110 -14.49 -9.78 -13.68
C GLU A 110 -15.34 -8.98 -14.67
N SER A 111 -16.40 -8.32 -14.18
CA SER A 111 -17.24 -7.45 -15.03
C SER A 111 -16.67 -6.04 -15.25
N TYR A 112 -15.62 -5.68 -14.51
CA TYR A 112 -14.94 -4.39 -14.67
C TYR A 112 -14.11 -4.36 -15.94
N ASN A 113 -14.36 -3.39 -16.81
CA ASN A 113 -13.46 -3.09 -17.92
C ASN A 113 -12.29 -2.27 -17.37
N LEU A 114 -11.09 -2.85 -17.44
CA LEU A 114 -9.87 -2.14 -17.07
C LEU A 114 -9.64 -0.95 -18.00
N PRO A 115 -9.06 0.16 -17.49
CA PRO A 115 -8.67 1.28 -18.32
C PRO A 115 -7.74 0.82 -19.46
N PRO A 116 -7.87 1.37 -20.68
CA PRO A 116 -7.03 0.96 -21.80
C PRO A 116 -5.61 1.47 -21.58
N CYS A 117 -4.73 0.68 -20.97
CA CYS A 117 -3.31 1.03 -20.78
C CYS A 117 -2.42 -0.15 -21.15
N GLN A 118 -1.13 0.11 -21.40
CA GLN A 118 -0.19 -0.90 -21.92
C GLN A 118 -0.09 -2.16 -21.05
N VAL A 119 -0.16 -2.02 -19.72
CA VAL A 119 -0.05 -3.14 -18.76
C VAL A 119 -1.37 -3.48 -18.07
N CYS A 120 -2.47 -2.84 -18.48
CA CYS A 120 -3.79 -3.02 -17.86
C CYS A 120 -4.49 -4.26 -18.42
N THR A 121 -4.11 -5.44 -17.93
CA THR A 121 -4.78 -6.70 -18.26
C THR A 121 -5.34 -7.36 -17.01
N GLN A 122 -6.38 -8.17 -17.16
CA GLN A 122 -7.00 -8.90 -16.05
C GLN A 122 -6.00 -9.83 -15.32
N ALA A 123 -4.98 -10.33 -16.02
CA ALA A 123 -3.93 -11.17 -15.44
C ALA A 123 -2.85 -10.37 -14.69
N ALA A 124 -2.72 -9.07 -14.97
CA ALA A 124 -1.65 -8.22 -14.46
C ALA A 124 -2.13 -7.13 -13.50
N ALA A 125 -3.44 -6.87 -13.43
CA ALA A 125 -4.03 -5.89 -12.53
C ALA A 125 -4.70 -6.59 -11.34
N ALA A 126 -4.51 -6.06 -10.14
CA ALA A 126 -5.33 -6.41 -8.99
C ALA A 126 -6.54 -5.47 -8.95
N ILE A 127 -7.76 -6.01 -9.03
CA ILE A 127 -9.00 -5.24 -9.05
C ILE A 127 -9.67 -5.36 -7.69
N THR A 128 -9.95 -4.23 -7.05
CA THR A 128 -10.67 -4.16 -5.77
C THR A 128 -11.91 -3.29 -5.89
N ILE A 129 -12.97 -3.72 -5.23
CA ILE A 129 -14.21 -2.94 -5.13
C ILE A 129 -14.18 -2.18 -3.81
N GLY A 130 -14.51 -0.89 -3.88
CA GLY A 130 -14.57 0.00 -2.73
C GLY A 130 -15.98 0.50 -2.46
N LEU A 131 -16.44 0.41 -1.22
CA LEU A 131 -17.71 1.02 -0.75
C LEU A 131 -17.46 1.79 0.54
N GLY A 132 -17.83 3.07 0.59
CA GLY A 132 -17.60 3.92 1.76
C GLY A 132 -18.71 4.94 1.99
N GLY A 133 -18.95 5.23 3.28
CA GLY A 133 -19.88 6.26 3.72
C GLY A 133 -19.23 7.64 3.81
N SER A 134 -20.00 8.63 4.26
CA SER A 134 -19.54 10.02 4.41
C SER A 134 -18.27 10.11 5.24
N PHE A 135 -17.24 10.76 4.69
CA PHE A 135 -15.95 11.03 5.34
C PHE A 135 -15.09 9.80 5.67
N SER A 136 -15.55 8.59 5.33
CA SER A 136 -14.72 7.39 5.38
C SER A 136 -13.58 7.45 4.36
N GLY A 137 -12.59 6.57 4.47
CA GLY A 137 -11.50 6.51 3.50
C GLY A 137 -10.27 5.84 4.08
N ALA A 138 -9.12 6.18 3.52
CA ALA A 138 -7.83 5.65 3.93
C ALA A 138 -6.91 6.83 4.33
N PRO A 139 -6.28 6.80 5.52
CA PRO A 139 -5.18 7.67 5.90
C PRO A 139 -4.01 7.59 4.91
N TRP A 140 -3.02 8.45 5.12
CA TRP A 140 -1.80 8.47 4.33
C TRP A 140 -1.11 7.10 4.24
N HIS A 141 -0.88 6.65 3.01
CA HIS A 141 -0.17 5.41 2.67
C HIS A 141 0.38 5.50 1.23
N PHE A 142 1.13 4.49 0.80
CA PHE A 142 1.61 4.39 -0.58
C PHE A 142 1.59 2.93 -1.04
N HIS A 143 1.60 2.74 -2.36
CA HIS A 143 1.65 1.43 -3.00
C HIS A 143 2.04 1.59 -4.49
N ASN A 144 1.92 0.51 -5.27
CA ASN A 144 2.12 0.52 -6.72
C ASN A 144 1.12 1.43 -7.45
N ALA A 145 1.40 1.74 -8.73
CA ALA A 145 0.54 2.56 -9.55
C ALA A 145 -0.89 2.01 -9.61
N ALA A 146 -1.86 2.91 -9.62
CA ALA A 146 -3.26 2.54 -9.62
C ALA A 146 -4.12 3.47 -10.46
N PHE A 147 -5.18 2.89 -10.98
CA PHE A 147 -6.32 3.59 -11.53
C PHE A 147 -7.49 3.48 -10.55
N VAL A 148 -8.24 4.57 -10.36
CA VAL A 148 -9.43 4.61 -9.49
C VAL A 148 -10.60 5.23 -10.24
N GLU A 149 -11.64 4.45 -10.50
CA GLU A 149 -12.89 4.90 -11.13
C GLU A 149 -13.98 5.06 -10.07
N VAL A 150 -14.58 6.24 -9.99
CA VAL A 150 -15.73 6.48 -9.10
C VAL A 150 -17.03 6.25 -9.88
N PHE A 151 -17.92 5.42 -9.33
CA PHE A 151 -19.21 5.11 -9.92
C PHE A 151 -20.36 5.85 -9.26
N HIS A 152 -20.32 5.94 -7.93
CA HIS A 152 -21.32 6.65 -7.11
C HIS A 152 -20.62 7.48 -6.04
N GLY A 153 -21.18 8.64 -5.70
CA GLY A 153 -20.57 9.57 -4.76
C GLY A 153 -19.34 10.29 -5.33
N SER A 154 -18.38 10.58 -4.46
CA SER A 154 -17.13 11.24 -4.84
C SER A 154 -16.00 10.91 -3.86
N LYS A 155 -14.74 11.01 -4.31
CA LYS A 155 -13.55 10.73 -3.51
C LYS A 155 -12.55 11.85 -3.64
N HIS A 156 -12.15 12.44 -2.53
CA HIS A 156 -11.07 13.40 -2.49
C HIS A 156 -9.76 12.68 -2.24
N PHE A 157 -8.79 12.88 -3.11
CA PHE A 157 -7.43 12.40 -2.95
C PHE A 157 -6.51 13.57 -2.64
N VAL A 158 -5.55 13.32 -1.76
CA VAL A 158 -4.36 14.14 -1.57
C VAL A 158 -3.13 13.29 -1.83
N PHE A 159 -2.10 13.89 -2.40
CA PHE A 159 -0.91 13.23 -2.91
C PHE A 159 0.34 14.06 -2.57
N LEU A 160 1.41 13.36 -2.22
CA LEU A 160 2.76 13.89 -2.18
C LEU A 160 3.66 13.02 -3.07
N PRO A 161 4.56 13.63 -3.86
CA PRO A 161 5.48 12.87 -4.68
C PRO A 161 6.46 12.06 -3.81
N PRO A 162 6.97 10.91 -4.31
CA PRO A 162 7.98 10.15 -3.59
C PRO A 162 9.20 11.03 -3.24
N GLY A 163 9.64 10.99 -1.97
CA GLY A 163 10.77 11.77 -1.48
C GLY A 163 10.44 13.19 -1.04
N ASP A 164 9.15 13.58 -1.03
CA ASP A 164 8.74 14.85 -0.44
C ASP A 164 9.04 14.91 1.07
N PRO A 165 9.63 16.01 1.59
CA PRO A 165 10.04 16.10 2.99
C PRO A 165 8.86 16.07 3.98
N ALA A 166 7.64 16.44 3.57
CA ALA A 166 6.48 16.40 4.46
C ALA A 166 6.01 14.97 4.78
N ILE A 167 6.47 13.97 4.02
CA ILE A 167 6.10 12.57 4.23
C ILE A 167 6.54 12.07 5.61
N GLU A 168 7.76 12.38 6.05
CA GLU A 168 8.28 11.90 7.33
C GLU A 168 7.43 12.40 8.52
N GLU A 169 7.02 13.67 8.47
CA GLU A 169 6.17 14.25 9.50
C GLU A 169 4.75 13.70 9.45
N ILE A 170 4.18 13.49 8.26
CA ILE A 170 2.86 12.85 8.11
C ILE A 170 2.90 11.42 8.64
N GLU A 171 3.93 10.64 8.31
CA GLU A 171 4.08 9.28 8.81
C GLU A 171 4.23 9.26 10.33
N THR A 172 4.99 10.21 10.88
CA THR A 172 5.10 10.44 12.33
C THR A 172 3.72 10.73 12.92
N ASP A 173 2.96 11.65 12.36
CA ASP A 173 1.60 11.97 12.82
C ASP A 173 0.69 10.74 12.77
N MET A 174 0.76 9.94 11.71
CA MET A 174 -0.06 8.74 11.55
C MET A 174 0.35 7.59 12.48
N GLN A 175 1.63 7.51 12.85
CA GLN A 175 2.16 6.49 13.78
C GLN A 175 1.90 6.85 15.24
N PHE A 176 2.13 8.11 15.64
CA PHE A 176 2.02 8.56 17.02
C PHE A 176 0.60 8.99 17.40
N ASN A 177 -0.18 9.57 16.48
CA ASN A 177 -1.55 10.03 16.76
C ASN A 177 -2.62 8.94 16.55
N ALA A 178 -2.28 7.70 16.94
CA ALA A 178 -3.18 6.55 17.06
C ALA A 178 -4.17 6.41 15.88
N SER A 179 -3.65 6.20 14.67
CA SER A 179 -4.49 5.95 13.50
C SER A 179 -5.49 7.09 13.26
N MET A 180 -5.09 8.36 13.24
CA MET A 180 -6.00 9.45 12.87
C MET A 180 -6.67 9.19 11.51
N SER A 181 -7.99 9.38 11.40
CA SER A 181 -8.66 9.25 10.10
C SER A 181 -8.29 10.39 9.17
N GLN A 182 -8.22 10.09 7.87
CA GLN A 182 -7.83 11.08 6.87
C GLN A 182 -8.68 12.35 6.94
N TYR A 183 -9.98 12.20 7.20
CA TYR A 183 -10.88 13.33 7.39
C TYR A 183 -10.43 14.25 8.53
N HIS A 184 -10.04 13.69 9.67
CA HIS A 184 -9.56 14.49 10.81
C HIS A 184 -8.16 15.07 10.55
N TRP A 185 -7.30 14.38 9.81
CA TRP A 185 -6.02 14.96 9.35
C TRP A 185 -6.25 16.24 8.55
N HIS A 186 -7.26 16.25 7.65
CA HIS A 186 -7.63 17.46 6.90
C HIS A 186 -8.16 18.61 7.78
N LEU A 187 -8.78 18.31 8.91
CA LEU A 187 -9.37 19.30 9.80
C LEU A 187 -8.37 19.87 10.79
N GLU A 188 -7.50 19.03 11.31
CA GLU A 188 -6.65 19.35 12.46
C GLU A 188 -5.21 19.61 12.02
N ARG A 189 -4.61 18.67 11.27
CA ARG A 189 -3.18 18.70 11.01
C ARG A 189 -2.79 19.44 9.74
N ARG A 190 -3.58 19.26 8.69
CA ARG A 190 -3.36 19.91 7.40
C ARG A 190 -3.26 21.45 7.52
N PRO A 191 -4.13 22.17 8.24
CA PRO A 191 -4.02 23.63 8.34
C PRO A 191 -2.68 24.09 8.92
N GLU A 192 -2.15 23.38 9.90
CA GLU A 192 -0.84 23.68 10.52
C GLU A 192 0.29 23.49 9.51
N MET A 193 0.29 22.37 8.79
CA MET A 193 1.30 22.07 7.76
C MET A 193 1.19 22.97 6.51
N GLU A 194 -0.01 23.44 6.17
CA GLU A 194 -0.18 24.46 5.12
C GLU A 194 0.41 25.80 5.58
N ALA A 195 0.17 26.20 6.83
CA ALA A 195 0.66 27.48 7.38
C ALA A 195 2.18 27.53 7.54
N SER A 196 2.82 26.39 7.85
CA SER A 196 4.29 26.26 7.92
C SER A 196 4.95 26.14 6.54
N GLY A 197 4.15 26.02 5.46
CA GLY A 197 4.65 25.86 4.10
C GLY A 197 5.21 24.46 3.80
N GLN A 198 4.88 23.44 4.59
CA GLN A 198 5.34 22.06 4.39
C GLN A 198 4.62 21.36 3.22
N LEU A 199 3.39 21.77 2.91
CA LEU A 199 2.56 21.14 1.87
C LEU A 199 2.66 21.80 0.48
N GLN A 200 3.82 22.36 0.12
CA GLN A 200 4.01 23.08 -1.15
C GLN A 200 3.80 22.20 -2.39
N ASN A 201 4.18 20.93 -2.32
CA ASN A 201 4.04 19.98 -3.45
C ASN A 201 2.76 19.14 -3.36
N LEU A 202 1.84 19.47 -2.44
CA LEU A 202 0.59 18.74 -2.27
C LEU A 202 -0.25 18.81 -3.54
N GLN A 203 -0.54 17.66 -4.12
CA GLN A 203 -1.52 17.53 -5.18
C GLN A 203 -2.83 17.00 -4.62
N GLU A 204 -3.96 17.53 -5.08
CA GLU A 204 -5.27 17.11 -4.62
C GLU A 204 -6.32 17.27 -5.71
N CYS A 205 -7.38 16.46 -5.63
CA CYS A 205 -8.59 16.66 -6.41
C CYS A 205 -9.76 15.85 -5.82
N LEU A 206 -10.97 16.38 -5.98
CA LEU A 206 -12.21 15.61 -5.82
C LEU A 206 -12.53 14.89 -7.14
N ILE A 207 -12.57 13.57 -7.08
CA ILE A 207 -12.93 12.67 -8.17
C ILE A 207 -14.41 12.31 -8.05
N GLN A 208 -15.16 12.47 -9.13
CA GLN A 208 -16.62 12.29 -9.16
C GLN A 208 -17.03 11.12 -10.05
N SER A 209 -18.32 10.75 -10.01
CA SER A 209 -18.88 9.75 -10.91
C SER A 209 -18.61 10.12 -12.38
N GLY A 210 -18.07 9.17 -13.14
CA GLY A 210 -17.67 9.41 -14.53
C GLY A 210 -16.23 9.92 -14.69
N GLU A 211 -15.46 9.96 -13.62
CA GLU A 211 -14.04 10.29 -13.65
C GLU A 211 -13.17 9.10 -13.24
N LEU A 212 -12.01 9.02 -13.86
CA LEU A 212 -10.97 8.04 -13.60
C LEU A 212 -9.69 8.79 -13.20
N LEU A 213 -9.15 8.45 -12.04
CA LEU A 213 -7.86 8.95 -11.54
C LEU A 213 -6.78 7.92 -11.85
N TYR A 214 -5.61 8.37 -12.29
CA TYR A 214 -4.37 7.60 -12.29
C TYR A 214 -3.38 8.23 -11.32
N PHE A 215 -2.60 7.40 -10.63
CA PHE A 215 -1.38 7.83 -9.97
C PHE A 215 -0.27 6.77 -10.05
N PRO A 216 1.01 7.19 -10.05
CA PRO A 216 2.16 6.30 -10.22
C PRO A 216 2.57 5.58 -8.93
N ASP A 217 3.54 4.67 -9.05
CA ASP A 217 4.12 3.96 -7.91
C ASP A 217 4.70 4.93 -6.86
N GLY A 218 4.52 4.59 -5.58
CA GLY A 218 5.23 5.25 -4.47
C GLY A 218 4.70 6.62 -4.09
N TRP A 219 3.69 7.15 -4.77
CA TRP A 219 3.05 8.39 -4.36
C TRP A 219 2.30 8.20 -3.05
N HIS A 220 2.73 8.91 -2.00
CA HIS A 220 2.03 8.94 -0.72
C HIS A 220 0.70 9.64 -0.89
N HIS A 221 -0.36 9.07 -0.36
CA HIS A 221 -1.69 9.60 -0.55
C HIS A 221 -2.66 9.24 0.57
N GLY A 222 -3.60 10.17 0.78
CA GLY A 222 -4.73 10.03 1.68
C GLY A 222 -6.04 10.22 0.93
N VAL A 223 -7.10 9.55 1.37
CA VAL A 223 -8.39 9.51 0.67
C VAL A 223 -9.56 9.77 1.62
N VAL A 224 -10.50 10.63 1.18
CA VAL A 224 -11.77 10.87 1.87
C VAL A 224 -12.94 10.68 0.90
N ASN A 225 -13.88 9.80 1.24
CA ASN A 225 -15.13 9.58 0.54
C ASN A 225 -16.15 10.66 0.91
N PHE A 226 -16.91 11.12 -0.08
CA PHE A 226 -17.92 12.16 0.06
C PHE A 226 -19.26 11.70 -0.48
N GLY A 227 -20.28 11.83 0.37
CA GLY A 227 -21.63 11.35 0.13
C GLY A 227 -21.97 10.19 1.04
N LYS A 228 -23.27 9.97 1.26
CA LYS A 228 -23.77 8.88 2.13
C LYS A 228 -23.39 7.50 1.61
N TYR A 229 -23.18 7.38 0.30
CA TYR A 229 -22.78 6.18 -0.39
C TYR A 229 -21.79 6.55 -1.50
N THR A 230 -20.58 6.01 -1.39
CA THR A 230 -19.52 6.14 -2.39
C THR A 230 -19.12 4.74 -2.85
N ALA A 231 -19.17 4.48 -4.15
CA ALA A 231 -18.78 3.21 -4.74
C ALA A 231 -17.77 3.43 -5.87
N PHE A 232 -16.72 2.63 -5.89
CA PHE A 232 -15.59 2.79 -6.80
C PHE A 232 -14.86 1.48 -7.03
N VAL A 233 -14.02 1.48 -8.06
CA VAL A 233 -13.10 0.38 -8.35
C VAL A 233 -11.69 0.92 -8.41
N SER A 234 -10.77 0.23 -7.72
CA SER A 234 -9.34 0.47 -7.87
C SER A 234 -8.72 -0.69 -8.65
N SER A 235 -7.92 -0.38 -9.67
CA SER A 235 -7.09 -1.36 -10.37
C SER A 235 -5.63 -1.00 -10.19
N PHE A 236 -4.93 -1.80 -9.39
CA PHE A 236 -3.50 -1.68 -9.12
C PHE A 236 -2.72 -2.41 -10.21
N ILE A 237 -1.70 -1.75 -10.76
CA ILE A 237 -0.93 -2.25 -11.89
C ILE A 237 0.56 -2.27 -11.55
N ASN A 238 1.30 -3.19 -12.18
CA ASN A 238 2.75 -3.24 -12.05
C ASN A 238 3.40 -2.62 -13.29
N ARG A 239 3.94 -1.39 -13.14
CA ARG A 239 4.62 -0.66 -14.22
C ARG A 239 5.94 -1.31 -14.65
N ASP A 240 6.56 -2.17 -13.84
CA ASP A 240 7.78 -2.89 -14.25
C ASP A 240 7.54 -3.86 -15.41
N LEU A 241 6.28 -4.25 -15.67
CA LEU A 241 5.93 -5.05 -16.84
C LEU A 241 6.21 -4.30 -18.16
N LEU A 242 6.20 -2.96 -18.16
CA LEU A 242 6.60 -2.14 -19.31
C LEU A 242 8.05 -2.42 -19.74
N LYS A 243 8.93 -2.68 -18.76
CA LYS A 243 10.35 -2.96 -19.00
C LYS A 243 10.56 -4.37 -19.56
N GLN A 244 9.69 -5.31 -19.24
CA GLN A 244 9.77 -6.69 -19.71
C GLN A 244 9.35 -6.84 -21.17
N GLU A 245 8.38 -6.05 -21.63
CA GLU A 245 7.99 -6.01 -23.05
C GLU A 245 9.07 -5.37 -23.94
N ALA A 246 9.85 -4.44 -23.40
CA ALA A 246 10.91 -3.75 -24.13
C ALA A 246 12.23 -4.55 -24.22
N ALA A 247 12.39 -5.63 -23.45
CA ALA A 247 13.60 -6.44 -23.48
C ALA A 247 13.62 -7.35 -24.73
N PRO A 248 14.73 -7.41 -25.50
CA PRO A 248 14.81 -8.27 -26.66
C PRO A 248 14.68 -9.74 -26.24
N LYS A 249 13.73 -10.46 -26.85
CA LYS A 249 13.56 -11.91 -26.67
C LYS A 249 14.81 -12.60 -27.22
N SER A 250 15.80 -12.85 -26.37
CA SER A 250 16.91 -13.75 -26.71
C SER A 250 16.34 -15.16 -26.76
N GLY A 251 16.18 -15.67 -27.98
CA GLY A 251 15.67 -17.00 -28.22
C GLY A 251 16.63 -18.06 -27.71
N LYS A 252 16.23 -18.77 -26.65
CA LYS A 252 16.55 -20.19 -26.45
C LYS A 252 15.34 -20.85 -25.78
N GLU A 253 14.55 -21.56 -26.58
CA GLU A 253 13.59 -22.55 -26.08
C GLU A 253 14.36 -23.66 -25.37
N GLY A 254 14.22 -23.72 -24.05
CA GLY A 254 14.58 -24.87 -23.23
C GLY A 254 13.31 -25.55 -22.75
N GLN A 255 13.13 -26.80 -23.14
CA GLN A 255 12.01 -27.67 -22.76
C GLN A 255 11.90 -27.85 -21.23
N GLY A 256 10.71 -27.53 -20.70
CA GLY A 256 9.95 -28.15 -19.61
C GLY A 256 10.61 -28.64 -18.31
N ASP A 257 10.15 -28.11 -17.17
CA ASP A 257 9.54 -28.93 -16.11
C ASP A 257 8.28 -28.21 -15.57
N GLY A 258 7.14 -28.85 -15.74
CA GLY A 258 5.81 -28.36 -15.42
C GLY A 258 5.50 -28.43 -13.93
N ARG A 259 6.09 -27.54 -13.14
CA ARG A 259 5.65 -27.30 -11.75
C ARG A 259 5.08 -25.89 -11.58
N CYS A 260 3.76 -25.80 -11.76
CA CYS A 260 2.96 -24.65 -11.38
C CYS A 260 2.99 -24.48 -9.86
N ARG A 261 3.99 -23.75 -9.33
CA ARG A 261 4.01 -23.31 -7.94
C ARG A 261 3.05 -22.13 -7.80
N ARG A 262 1.84 -22.38 -7.29
CA ARG A 262 0.95 -21.35 -6.73
C ARG A 262 1.70 -20.66 -5.57
N LYS A 263 2.37 -19.55 -5.85
CA LYS A 263 2.86 -18.61 -4.83
C LYS A 263 1.71 -17.65 -4.51
N SER A 264 1.51 -17.33 -3.23
CA SER A 264 0.44 -16.42 -2.80
C SER A 264 0.60 -15.04 -3.46
N TRP A 265 -0.52 -14.50 -3.94
CA TRP A 265 -0.61 -13.29 -4.78
C TRP A 265 -0.22 -11.99 -4.04
N GLN A 266 -0.36 -11.96 -2.71
CA GLN A 266 -0.05 -10.79 -1.87
C GLN A 266 1.39 -10.28 -2.01
N LYS A 267 2.36 -11.16 -2.32
CA LYS A 267 3.77 -10.74 -2.49
C LYS A 267 4.07 -10.06 -3.83
N ARG A 268 3.18 -10.12 -4.83
CA ARG A 268 3.49 -9.69 -6.21
C ARG A 268 3.19 -8.21 -6.49
N PHE A 269 2.38 -7.57 -5.64
CA PHE A 269 1.87 -6.21 -5.85
C PHE A 269 2.15 -5.25 -4.68
N GLY A 270 3.11 -5.59 -3.82
CA GLY A 270 3.49 -4.72 -2.70
C GLY A 270 2.38 -4.42 -1.70
N ILE A 271 1.25 -5.14 -1.75
CA ILE A 271 0.19 -5.00 -0.76
C ILE A 271 0.63 -5.81 0.47
N VAL A 272 1.23 -5.12 1.44
CA VAL A 272 1.69 -5.74 2.69
C VAL A 272 0.47 -6.22 3.48
N HIS A 273 0.16 -7.51 3.34
CA HIS A 273 -0.77 -8.24 4.20
C HIS A 273 -0.01 -9.36 4.90
N HIS A 274 0.24 -9.20 6.21
CA HIS A 274 0.61 -10.32 7.06
C HIS A 274 -0.64 -10.95 7.64
N VAL A 275 -0.91 -12.21 7.28
CA VAL A 275 -1.87 -13.08 7.96
C VAL A 275 -1.06 -14.10 8.74
N SER A 276 -1.15 -14.10 10.07
CA SER A 276 -0.63 -15.19 10.90
C SER A 276 -1.75 -16.18 11.18
N ALA A 277 -1.53 -17.44 10.81
CA ALA A 277 -2.42 -18.54 11.13
C ALA A 277 -1.89 -19.30 12.36
N ARG A 278 -2.75 -19.38 13.37
CA ARG A 278 -2.72 -20.25 14.57
C ARG A 278 -1.73 -19.87 15.66
N GLY A 279 -2.30 -19.79 16.88
CA GLY A 279 -1.62 -19.37 18.09
C GLY A 279 -0.63 -20.38 18.63
N VAL A 280 0.48 -19.84 19.11
CA VAL A 280 1.26 -20.26 20.29
C VAL A 280 1.87 -18.97 20.84
N HIS A 281 1.79 -18.74 22.16
CA HIS A 281 2.46 -17.62 22.82
C HIS A 281 3.98 -17.71 22.63
N VAL A 282 4.61 -16.67 22.06
CA VAL A 282 6.04 -16.37 22.20
C VAL A 282 6.25 -14.84 22.13
N LEU A 283 7.08 -14.33 23.02
CA LEU A 283 7.53 -12.94 23.18
C LEU A 283 8.30 -12.42 21.95
N GLU A 284 7.98 -11.17 21.52
CA GLU A 284 8.79 -10.14 20.81
C GLU A 284 9.58 -10.48 19.50
N PRO A 285 9.85 -9.55 18.53
CA PRO A 285 10.66 -8.34 18.76
C PRO A 285 10.46 -7.09 17.85
N HIS A 286 11.17 -6.03 18.24
CA HIS A 286 11.46 -4.76 17.54
C HIS A 286 11.79 -4.90 16.04
N VAL A 287 11.24 -3.99 15.23
CA VAL A 287 11.55 -3.84 13.81
C VAL A 287 12.75 -2.89 13.64
N LEU A 288 13.90 -3.44 13.28
CA LEU A 288 15.03 -2.69 12.73
C LEU A 288 14.78 -2.38 11.25
N TYR A 289 14.78 -1.10 10.89
CA TYR A 289 14.73 -0.61 9.52
C TYR A 289 15.99 -1.02 8.75
N SER A 290 15.82 -1.61 7.57
CA SER A 290 16.91 -1.85 6.62
C SER A 290 17.25 -0.56 5.87
N MET A 291 18.30 0.14 6.30
CA MET A 291 19.01 1.11 5.44
C MET A 291 20.01 0.35 4.55
N PRO A 292 20.22 0.76 3.28
CA PRO A 292 21.26 0.16 2.44
C PRO A 292 22.64 0.68 2.89
N LEU A 293 23.36 -0.10 3.70
CA LEU A 293 24.78 0.13 3.94
C LEU A 293 25.57 -0.18 2.67
N ARG A 294 26.27 0.83 2.13
CA ARG A 294 27.33 0.63 1.14
C ARG A 294 28.52 -0.02 1.84
N CYS A 295 28.66 -1.35 1.74
CA CYS A 295 29.89 -2.02 2.13
C CYS A 295 30.95 -1.84 1.02
N ALA A 296 31.99 -1.05 1.31
CA ALA A 296 33.22 -1.08 0.53
C ALA A 296 34.01 -2.33 0.93
N VAL A 297 34.26 -3.22 -0.03
CA VAL A 297 35.18 -4.36 0.14
C VAL A 297 36.60 -3.84 -0.08
N TRP A 298 37.42 -3.82 0.99
CA TRP A 298 38.85 -3.55 0.87
C TRP A 298 39.61 -4.88 0.92
N ALA A 299 40.15 -5.31 -0.22
CA ALA A 299 41.07 -6.45 -0.28
C ALA A 299 42.48 -5.96 0.03
N GLY A 300 42.85 -5.94 1.31
CA GLY A 300 44.21 -5.67 1.76
C GLY A 300 45.03 -6.97 1.83
N THR A 301 45.92 -7.21 0.87
CA THR A 301 46.96 -8.25 0.99
C THR A 301 48.05 -7.79 1.95
N GLN A 302 48.08 -8.32 3.17
CA GLN A 302 49.27 -8.22 4.02
C GLN A 302 50.13 -9.50 3.92
N ARG A 303 51.29 -9.36 3.29
CA ARG A 303 52.41 -10.31 3.41
C ARG A 303 53.10 -10.07 4.75
N GLY A 304 52.71 -10.83 5.78
CA GLY A 304 53.44 -10.92 7.03
C GLY A 304 54.52 -11.99 6.96
N ARG A 305 55.80 -11.58 7.02
CA ARG A 305 56.93 -12.47 7.31
C ARG A 305 56.81 -12.93 8.76
N GLY A 306 56.70 -14.24 9.00
CA GLY A 306 56.87 -14.86 10.31
C GLY A 306 58.19 -15.64 10.38
N PRO A 307 59.03 -15.48 11.42
CA PRO A 307 60.28 -16.20 11.55
C PRO A 307 60.12 -17.60 12.18
N SER A 308 60.89 -18.53 11.60
CA SER A 308 61.58 -19.71 12.16
C SER A 308 60.95 -20.54 13.28
N CYS A 309 60.69 -21.81 12.95
CA CYS A 309 60.59 -22.94 13.88
C CYS A 309 61.90 -23.18 14.66
N SER A 310 61.79 -23.51 15.95
CA SER A 310 62.76 -24.38 16.64
C SER A 310 62.02 -25.43 17.48
N ARG A 311 62.51 -26.67 17.32
CA ARG A 311 62.02 -27.92 17.92
C ARG A 311 62.28 -27.93 19.43
N SER A 312 61.37 -28.47 20.24
CA SER A 312 61.68 -29.66 21.07
C SER A 312 60.48 -30.28 21.81
N LYS A 313 60.46 -31.62 21.72
CA LYS A 313 60.16 -32.63 22.76
C LYS A 313 58.73 -32.80 23.35
N ARG A 314 58.22 -34.00 23.04
CA ARG A 314 57.40 -34.94 23.85
C ARG A 314 55.89 -34.69 23.95
N GLY A 315 55.11 -35.74 23.63
CA GLY A 315 53.80 -35.99 24.24
C GLY A 315 52.75 -36.57 23.30
N PHE A 316 52.08 -37.63 23.75
CA PHE A 316 51.18 -38.54 23.04
C PHE A 316 49.85 -37.96 22.48
N CYS A 317 49.23 -38.79 21.63
CA CYS A 317 47.96 -38.67 20.90
C CYS A 317 46.71 -38.21 21.68
N GLY A 318 45.80 -37.56 20.95
CA GLY A 318 44.37 -37.51 21.26
C GLY A 318 43.55 -37.13 20.02
N PHE A 319 42.66 -38.03 19.58
CA PHE A 319 41.60 -37.75 18.61
C PHE A 319 40.48 -36.97 19.32
N GLY A 320 40.02 -35.86 18.74
CA GLY A 320 38.89 -35.09 19.25
C GLY A 320 38.40 -34.06 18.24
N GLU A 321 37.33 -34.44 17.52
CA GLU A 321 36.24 -33.67 16.92
C GLU A 321 36.48 -32.31 16.22
N ARG A 322 35.95 -32.21 14.98
CA ARG A 322 35.89 -30.97 14.18
C ARG A 322 34.86 -30.01 14.78
N VAL A 323 35.32 -28.81 15.14
CA VAL A 323 34.47 -27.64 15.37
C VAL A 323 34.64 -26.68 14.18
N PRO A 324 33.57 -26.19 13.53
CA PRO A 324 33.69 -25.25 12.43
C PRO A 324 33.99 -23.82 12.93
N TRP A 325 34.78 -23.13 12.12
CA TRP A 325 35.30 -21.77 12.28
C TRP A 325 34.18 -20.72 12.46
N GLN A 326 34.31 -19.87 13.48
CA GLN A 326 33.59 -18.59 13.58
C GLN A 326 34.48 -17.47 13.06
N VAL A 327 33.97 -16.71 12.08
CA VAL A 327 34.46 -15.37 11.74
C VAL A 327 33.70 -14.39 12.63
N GLY A 328 34.40 -13.70 13.54
CA GLY A 328 33.82 -12.67 14.40
C GLY A 328 33.78 -11.32 13.68
N VAL A 329 32.62 -10.66 13.72
CA VAL A 329 32.47 -9.23 13.40
C VAL A 329 32.36 -8.49 14.72
N LEU A 330 33.30 -7.56 14.97
CA LEU A 330 33.27 -6.68 16.14
C LEU A 330 32.48 -5.42 15.78
N CYS A 331 31.28 -5.27 16.34
CA CYS A 331 30.54 -4.00 16.34
C CYS A 331 30.57 -3.43 17.75
N ILE A 332 31.18 -2.26 17.93
CA ILE A 332 31.15 -1.51 19.18
C ILE A 332 29.86 -0.69 19.20
N ALA A 333 28.94 -1.01 20.11
CA ALA A 333 27.79 -0.18 20.42
C ALA A 333 28.12 0.69 21.63
N ALA A 334 28.03 2.02 21.49
CA ALA A 334 28.10 2.95 22.61
C ALA A 334 26.72 3.01 23.29
N ALA A 335 26.66 2.62 24.56
CA ALA A 335 25.48 2.76 25.41
C ALA A 335 25.44 4.17 26.02
N VAL A 336 24.25 4.77 26.11
CA VAL A 336 23.98 5.97 26.92
C VAL A 336 22.94 5.57 27.99
N PRO A 337 23.09 5.94 29.28
CA PRO A 337 22.31 5.36 30.37
C PRO A 337 20.92 6.00 30.53
N GLU A 338 19.97 5.20 30.97
CA GLU A 338 18.68 5.59 31.54
C GLU A 338 18.87 6.22 32.93
N ASP A 339 18.18 7.35 33.18
CA ASP A 339 17.52 7.76 34.44
C ASP A 339 17.53 9.29 34.58
N VAL A 340 16.34 9.91 34.63
CA VAL A 340 15.86 10.80 35.73
C VAL A 340 14.35 11.05 35.53
N ALA A 341 13.59 10.82 36.60
CA ALA A 341 12.16 11.01 36.75
C ALA A 341 11.75 12.44 37.18
N LEU A 342 10.43 12.70 37.12
CA LEU A 342 9.63 13.77 37.77
C LEU A 342 9.69 15.16 37.08
N LEU A 343 8.61 15.92 36.89
CA LEU A 343 7.49 16.24 37.79
C LEU A 343 6.27 16.83 37.02
N LEU A 344 5.15 16.86 37.72
CA LEU A 344 3.80 17.38 37.41
C LEU A 344 3.70 18.87 37.04
N ASP A 345 2.49 19.21 36.55
CA ASP A 345 1.79 20.51 36.55
C ASP A 345 2.13 21.55 35.47
N LEU A 346 1.32 21.58 34.39
CA LEU A 346 0.34 22.64 34.08
C LEU A 346 -0.48 22.33 32.81
#